data_AF-A0A7C4I7E9-F1
#
_entry.id   AF-A0A7C4I7E9-F1
#
_cell.length_a   1.000
_cell.length_b   1.000
_cell.length_c   1.000
_cell.angle_alpha   90.00
_cell.angle_beta   90.00
_cell.angle_gamma   90.00
#
_symmetry.space_group_name_H-M   'P 1'
#
loop_
_entity.id
_entity.type
_entity.pdbx_description
1 polymer ?
#
loop_
_entity_poly.entity_id
_entity_poly.type
_entity_poly.pdbx_seq_one_letter_code
_entity_poly.pdbx_strand_id
1 'polypeptide(L)'
;VVFWRLLAREAQWLPAWRDLLRCYRRLEARGEIRGGRFVAGVTGEQFAAPEAVGLLRDIRRRERTGALVGVSGADPLNLVGILTPGARLPALTGNRVLYRDGVPIALLVAGETRFLEELAPEAQWTARNALLRRQVPAVLQFLK
;
A
#
# COMPACT_ATOMS: atom_id res chain seq x y z
N VAL A 1 5.17 -5.51 -7.43
CA VAL A 1 6.59 -5.44 -7.00
C VAL A 1 6.70 -6.15 -5.68
N VAL A 2 7.74 -6.95 -5.47
CA VAL A 2 7.99 -7.66 -4.21
C VAL A 2 9.39 -7.32 -3.70
N PHE A 3 9.51 -7.10 -2.39
CA PHE A 3 10.76 -6.83 -1.67
C PHE A 3 10.57 -7.16 -0.19
N TRP A 4 11.68 -7.30 0.54
CA TRP A 4 11.69 -7.86 1.90
C TRP A 4 10.74 -7.18 2.90
N ARG A 5 10.57 -5.84 2.83
CA ARG A 5 9.69 -5.12 3.79
C ARG A 5 8.22 -5.48 3.62
N LEU A 6 7.78 -6.01 2.47
CA LEU A 6 6.41 -6.47 2.31
C LEU A 6 6.09 -7.68 3.20
N LEU A 7 7.10 -8.45 3.59
CA LEU A 7 6.94 -9.56 4.52
C LEU A 7 6.71 -9.11 5.97
N ALA A 8 6.78 -7.80 6.27
CA ALA A 8 6.67 -7.30 7.64
C ALA A 8 5.30 -7.55 8.30
N ARG A 9 4.28 -7.98 7.54
CA ARG A 9 2.96 -8.42 8.03
C ARG A 9 2.67 -9.90 7.79
N GLU A 10 3.56 -10.61 7.13
CA GLU A 10 3.38 -12.02 6.86
C GLU A 10 3.63 -12.84 8.11
N ALA A 11 2.97 -14.00 8.20
CA ALA A 11 3.11 -14.87 9.35
C ALA A 11 4.54 -15.44 9.44
N GLN A 12 5.06 -15.56 10.67
CA GLN A 12 6.46 -15.97 10.89
C GLN A 12 6.79 -17.40 10.44
N TRP A 13 5.78 -18.24 10.25
CA TRP A 13 5.95 -19.62 9.75
C TRP A 13 6.09 -19.70 8.23
N LEU A 14 5.88 -18.58 7.51
CA LEU A 14 6.13 -18.51 6.07
C LEU A 14 7.63 -18.35 5.77
N PRO A 15 8.08 -18.72 4.56
CA PRO A 15 9.50 -18.64 4.19
C PRO A 15 10.08 -17.24 4.36
N ALA A 16 11.32 -17.16 4.87
CA ALA A 16 12.02 -15.91 5.03
C ALA A 16 12.41 -15.32 3.66
N TRP A 17 12.67 -14.00 3.62
CA TRP A 17 13.08 -13.31 2.38
C TRP A 17 14.25 -13.99 1.67
N ARG A 18 15.22 -14.53 2.42
CA ARG A 18 16.39 -15.22 1.87
C ARG A 18 16.02 -16.45 1.04
N ASP A 19 14.97 -17.15 1.42
CA ASP A 19 14.51 -18.36 0.72
C ASP A 19 13.77 -17.95 -0.57
N LEU A 20 12.91 -16.93 -0.48
CA LEU A 20 12.21 -16.36 -1.64
C LEU A 20 13.16 -15.75 -2.66
N LEU A 21 14.28 -15.16 -2.21
CA LEU A 21 15.27 -14.53 -3.08
C LEU A 21 15.84 -15.50 -4.13
N ARG A 22 16.05 -16.78 -3.75
CA ARG A 22 16.51 -17.81 -4.68
C ARG A 22 15.48 -18.09 -5.76
N CYS A 23 14.20 -18.15 -5.39
CA CYS A 23 13.09 -18.33 -6.32
C CYS A 23 12.99 -17.14 -7.29
N TYR A 24 13.05 -15.91 -6.77
CA TYR A 24 12.96 -14.71 -7.60
C TYR A 24 14.15 -14.55 -8.55
N ARG A 25 15.38 -14.84 -8.12
CA ARG A 25 16.55 -14.84 -9.03
C ARG A 25 16.44 -15.90 -10.13
N ARG A 26 15.86 -17.07 -9.86
CA ARG A 26 15.59 -18.09 -10.90
C ARG A 26 14.51 -17.63 -11.88
N LEU A 27 13.45 -16.98 -11.39
CA LEU A 27 12.42 -16.37 -12.24
C LEU A 27 13.00 -15.26 -13.11
N GLU A 28 13.89 -14.43 -12.54
CA GLU A 28 14.58 -13.37 -13.27
C GLU A 28 15.50 -13.93 -14.35
N ALA A 29 16.30 -14.95 -14.03
CA ALA A 29 17.18 -15.62 -14.99
C ALA A 29 16.40 -16.24 -16.17
N ARG A 30 15.14 -16.64 -15.94
CA ARG A 30 14.21 -17.12 -16.98
C ARG A 30 13.50 -16.00 -17.74
N GLY A 31 13.70 -14.73 -17.35
CA GLY A 31 13.06 -13.58 -17.96
C GLY A 31 11.59 -13.36 -17.56
N GLU A 32 11.06 -14.14 -16.62
CA GLU A 32 9.66 -14.05 -16.18
C GLU A 32 9.39 -12.80 -15.32
N ILE A 33 10.41 -12.32 -14.61
CA ILE A 33 10.35 -11.11 -13.80
C ILE A 33 11.62 -10.27 -14.01
N ARG A 34 11.60 -9.02 -13.54
CA ARG A 34 12.74 -8.10 -13.56
C ARG A 34 13.19 -7.81 -12.14
N GLY A 35 14.49 -7.97 -11.87
CA GLY A 35 15.14 -7.42 -10.68
C GLY A 35 15.51 -5.96 -10.88
N GLY A 36 15.57 -5.20 -9.79
CA GLY A 36 15.99 -3.80 -9.83
C GLY A 36 15.65 -3.00 -8.59
N ARG A 37 15.36 -1.71 -8.81
CA ARG A 37 14.91 -0.73 -7.82
C ARG A 37 13.71 0.00 -8.39
N PHE A 38 12.51 -0.40 -7.98
CA PHE A 38 11.26 0.13 -8.51
C PHE A 38 10.58 1.10 -7.53
N VAL A 39 10.77 0.87 -6.22
CA VAL A 39 10.22 1.69 -5.14
C VAL A 39 11.35 2.43 -4.43
N ALA A 40 11.24 3.76 -4.36
CA ALA A 40 12.21 4.61 -3.68
C ALA A 40 12.13 4.46 -2.15
N GLY A 41 13.23 4.75 -1.45
CA GLY A 41 13.28 4.69 0.03
C GLY A 41 13.27 3.28 0.62
N VAL A 42 13.26 2.24 -0.21
CA VAL A 42 13.35 0.84 0.21
C VAL A 42 14.67 0.24 -0.25
N THR A 43 15.47 -0.22 0.71
CA THR A 43 16.74 -0.89 0.47
C THR A 43 16.57 -2.36 0.08
N GLY A 44 17.59 -2.93 -0.55
CA GLY A 44 17.63 -4.33 -0.96
C GLY A 44 17.08 -4.60 -2.36
N GLU A 45 17.22 -5.86 -2.79
CA GLU A 45 16.70 -6.34 -4.08
C GLU A 45 15.17 -6.27 -4.13
N GLN A 46 14.66 -5.87 -5.29
CA GLN A 46 13.23 -5.78 -5.58
C GLN A 46 12.97 -6.49 -6.90
N PHE A 47 11.81 -7.14 -6.99
CA PHE A 47 11.40 -7.88 -8.19
C PHE A 47 10.01 -7.45 -8.65
N ALA A 48 9.79 -7.40 -9.96
CA ALA A 48 8.51 -7.04 -10.52
C ALA A 48 8.22 -7.84 -11.78
N ALA A 49 6.95 -8.19 -11.99
CA ALA A 49 6.49 -8.63 -13.30
C ALA A 49 6.76 -7.51 -14.34
N PRO A 50 7.09 -7.85 -15.61
CA PRO A 50 7.40 -6.86 -16.64
C PRO A 50 6.32 -5.78 -16.80
N GLU A 51 5.04 -6.17 -16.74
CA GLU A 51 3.88 -5.30 -16.90
C GLU A 51 3.79 -4.31 -15.72
N ALA A 52 4.11 -4.77 -14.51
CA ALA A 52 4.10 -3.91 -13.32
C ALA A 52 5.13 -2.78 -13.42
N VAL A 53 6.28 -3.00 -14.09
CA VAL A 53 7.29 -1.95 -14.29
C VAL A 53 6.74 -0.81 -15.15
N GLY A 54 6.00 -1.15 -16.21
CA GLY A 54 5.30 -0.17 -17.06
C GLY A 54 4.28 0.64 -16.26
N LEU A 55 3.40 -0.06 -15.55
CA LEU A 55 2.36 0.56 -14.73
C LEU A 55 2.92 1.52 -13.67
N LEU A 56 4.03 1.18 -13.01
CA LEU A 56 4.66 2.06 -12.03
C LEU A 56 5.24 3.34 -12.66
N ARG A 57 5.83 3.22 -13.85
CA ARG A 57 6.32 4.39 -14.60
C ARG A 57 5.18 5.28 -15.05
N ASP A 58 4.06 4.70 -15.43
CA ASP A 58 2.86 5.46 -15.78
C ASP A 58 2.28 6.18 -14.57
N ILE A 59 2.11 5.48 -13.44
CA ILE A 59 1.67 6.07 -12.17
C ILE A 59 2.58 7.24 -11.76
N ARG A 60 3.91 7.09 -11.90
CA ARG A 60 4.87 8.17 -11.58
C ARG A 60 4.68 9.42 -12.45
N ARG A 61 4.20 9.26 -13.69
CA ARG A 61 3.98 10.35 -14.64
C ARG A 61 2.58 10.96 -14.56
N ARG A 62 1.62 10.26 -13.95
CA ARG A 62 0.25 10.77 -13.82
C ARG A 62 0.22 11.98 -12.90
N GLU A 63 -0.60 12.95 -13.28
CA GLU A 63 -0.93 14.06 -12.39
C GLU A 63 -1.70 13.54 -11.17
N ARG A 64 -1.44 14.17 -10.03
CA ARG A 64 -2.15 13.89 -8.78
C ARG A 64 -3.54 14.50 -8.87
N THR A 65 -4.56 13.68 -8.63
CA THR A 65 -5.96 14.12 -8.75
C THR A 65 -6.61 14.38 -7.40
N GLY A 66 -5.89 14.16 -6.29
CA GLY A 66 -6.44 14.22 -4.94
C GLY A 66 -7.29 13.00 -4.60
N ALA A 67 -7.12 11.88 -5.31
CA ALA A 67 -7.97 10.70 -5.14
C ALA A 67 -7.84 10.13 -3.73
N LEU A 68 -8.99 9.99 -3.05
CA LEU A 68 -9.08 9.48 -1.69
C LEU A 68 -9.45 7.99 -1.69
N VAL A 69 -8.58 7.17 -1.08
CA VAL A 69 -8.74 5.71 -0.99
C VAL A 69 -8.64 5.26 0.46
N GLY A 70 -9.78 4.80 1.00
CA GLY A 70 -9.85 4.20 2.33
C GLY A 70 -9.57 2.70 2.27
N VAL A 71 -8.61 2.23 3.09
CA VAL A 71 -8.21 0.82 3.17
C VAL A 71 -8.39 0.33 4.61
N SER A 72 -8.87 -0.90 4.79
CA SER A 72 -9.00 -1.50 6.12
C SER A 72 -7.62 -1.76 6.74
N GLY A 73 -7.54 -1.65 8.07
CA GLY A 73 -6.34 -2.02 8.82
C GLY A 73 -5.99 -3.50 8.66
N ALA A 74 -6.99 -4.36 8.47
CA ALA A 74 -6.80 -5.79 8.23
C ALA A 74 -6.39 -6.13 6.78
N ASP A 75 -6.41 -5.16 5.86
CA ASP A 75 -6.01 -5.38 4.48
C ASP A 75 -4.48 -5.53 4.38
N PRO A 76 -3.95 -6.45 3.55
CA PRO A 76 -2.51 -6.58 3.31
C PRO A 76 -1.83 -5.31 2.80
N LEU A 77 -2.59 -4.41 2.15
CA LEU A 77 -2.10 -3.10 1.67
C LEU A 77 -1.96 -2.05 2.79
N ASN A 78 -2.27 -2.40 4.05
CA ASN A 78 -1.96 -1.57 5.21
C ASN A 78 -0.44 -1.52 5.46
N LEU A 79 0.29 -0.75 4.65
CA LEU A 79 1.75 -0.64 4.72
C LEU A 79 2.22 0.63 5.45
N VAL A 80 1.32 1.28 6.18
CA VAL A 80 1.65 2.45 7.02
C VAL A 80 2.65 2.05 8.10
N GLY A 81 3.71 2.85 8.26
CA GLY A 81 4.82 2.56 9.18
C GLY A 81 5.73 1.41 8.72
N ILE A 82 5.50 0.87 7.51
CA ILE A 82 6.35 -0.12 6.86
C ILE A 82 7.02 0.51 5.64
N LEU A 83 6.23 1.05 4.70
CA LEU A 83 6.71 1.78 3.53
C LEU A 83 6.74 3.28 3.74
N THR A 84 5.82 3.79 4.56
CA THR A 84 5.74 5.22 4.88
C THR A 84 6.29 5.49 6.27
N PRO A 85 6.81 6.70 6.54
CA PRO A 85 7.15 7.12 7.90
C PRO A 85 5.94 7.06 8.85
N GLY A 86 6.22 7.01 10.15
CA GLY A 86 5.20 7.03 11.20
C GLY A 86 4.95 5.67 11.87
N ALA A 87 4.02 5.67 12.83
CA ALA A 87 3.65 4.48 13.58
C ALA A 87 2.83 3.49 12.72
N ARG A 88 3.00 2.19 12.97
CA ARG A 88 2.22 1.15 12.27
C ARG A 88 0.76 1.20 12.72
N LEU A 89 -0.15 1.05 11.76
CA LEU A 89 -1.58 0.86 12.03
C LEU A 89 -1.86 -0.62 12.39
N PRO A 90 -2.42 -0.94 13.58
CA PRO A 90 -2.73 -2.32 13.93
C PRO A 90 -3.69 -2.99 12.94
N ALA A 91 -3.49 -4.29 12.69
CA ALA A 91 -4.17 -5.07 11.65
C ALA A 91 -5.61 -5.48 12.02
N LEU A 92 -6.42 -4.53 12.48
CA LEU A 92 -7.77 -4.78 12.95
C LEU A 92 -8.79 -4.32 11.90
N THR A 93 -9.89 -5.06 11.76
CA THR A 93 -10.96 -4.78 10.79
C THR A 93 -11.63 -3.42 11.01
N GLY A 94 -11.72 -2.98 12.27
CA GLY A 94 -12.24 -1.66 12.64
C GLY A 94 -11.28 -0.49 12.41
N ASN A 95 -9.99 -0.78 12.22
CA ASN A 95 -9.00 0.25 11.92
C ASN A 95 -9.00 0.56 10.42
N ARG A 96 -8.59 1.77 10.04
CA ARG A 96 -8.49 2.18 8.62
C ARG A 96 -7.35 3.16 8.37
N VAL A 97 -6.86 3.18 7.14
CA VAL A 97 -5.97 4.22 6.61
C VAL A 97 -6.66 4.89 5.42
N LEU A 98 -6.56 6.21 5.35
CA LEU A 98 -6.94 6.99 4.17
C LEU A 98 -5.68 7.43 3.43
N TYR A 99 -5.60 7.05 2.16
CA TYR A 99 -4.59 7.53 1.23
C TYR A 99 -5.15 8.65 0.36
N ARG A 100 -4.33 9.66 0.09
CA ARG A 100 -4.52 10.66 -0.96
C ARG A 100 -3.41 10.48 -1.99
N ASP A 101 -3.77 10.07 -3.20
CA ASP A 101 -2.82 9.76 -4.28
C ASP A 101 -1.68 8.81 -3.83
N GLY A 102 -2.00 7.83 -2.98
CA GLY A 102 -1.05 6.85 -2.44
C GLY A 102 -0.26 7.30 -1.20
N VAL A 103 -0.44 8.54 -0.73
CA VAL A 103 0.18 9.05 0.52
C VAL A 103 -0.83 8.97 1.67
N PRO A 104 -0.50 8.37 2.82
CA PRO A 104 -1.43 8.28 3.93
C PRO A 104 -1.64 9.65 4.59
N ILE A 105 -2.89 10.07 4.76
CA ILE A 105 -3.25 11.39 5.31
C ILE A 105 -4.09 11.32 6.60
N ALA A 106 -4.75 10.19 6.86
CA ALA A 106 -5.53 9.97 8.06
C ALA A 106 -5.62 8.49 8.44
N LEU A 107 -5.82 8.22 9.73
CA LEU A 107 -6.01 6.90 10.31
C LEU A 107 -7.30 6.87 11.14
N LEU A 108 -7.99 5.74 11.15
CA LEU A 108 -9.02 5.41 12.13
C LEU A 108 -8.45 4.33 13.05
N VAL A 109 -8.33 4.62 14.34
CA VAL A 109 -7.79 3.69 15.34
C VAL A 109 -8.73 3.67 16.53
N ALA A 110 -9.27 2.50 16.86
CA ALA A 110 -10.20 2.35 17.98
C ALA A 110 -11.39 3.35 17.97
N GLY A 111 -11.88 3.72 16.78
CA GLY A 111 -12.98 4.67 16.60
C GLY A 111 -12.55 6.14 16.50
N GLU A 112 -11.29 6.47 16.77
CA GLU A 112 -10.78 7.83 16.73
C GLU A 112 -10.08 8.13 15.40
N THR A 113 -10.38 9.29 14.82
CA THR A 113 -9.71 9.77 13.61
C THR A 113 -8.47 10.57 13.97
N ARG A 114 -7.31 10.14 13.46
CA ARG A 114 -6.05 10.86 13.56
C ARG A 114 -5.59 11.32 12.19
N PHE A 115 -5.41 12.62 12.01
CA PHE A 115 -4.79 13.18 10.79
C PHE A 115 -3.26 13.09 10.87
N LEU A 116 -2.63 12.78 9.74
CA LEU A 116 -1.17 12.66 9.59
C LEU A 116 -0.53 13.90 8.98
N GLU A 117 -1.36 14.82 8.50
CA GLU A 117 -1.00 16.13 7.97
C GLU A 117 -2.01 17.16 8.47
N GLU A 118 -1.65 18.44 8.40
CA GLU A 118 -2.57 19.52 8.73
C GLU A 118 -3.55 19.74 7.58
N LEU A 119 -4.84 19.72 7.90
CA LEU A 119 -5.94 19.85 6.93
C LEU A 119 -6.85 21.00 7.34
N ALA A 120 -7.28 21.79 6.34
CA ALA A 120 -8.33 22.78 6.53
C ALA A 120 -9.63 22.12 7.04
N PRO A 121 -10.48 22.83 7.81
CA PRO A 121 -11.68 22.25 8.42
C PRO A 121 -12.60 21.51 7.43
N GLU A 122 -12.81 22.06 6.24
CA GLU A 122 -13.63 21.42 5.19
C GLU A 122 -13.00 20.13 4.68
N ALA A 123 -11.67 20.11 4.51
CA ALA A 123 -10.93 18.93 4.08
C ALA A 123 -10.95 17.82 5.15
N GLN A 124 -10.94 18.18 6.43
CA GLN A 124 -11.06 17.21 7.54
C GLN A 124 -12.41 16.47 7.49
N TRP A 125 -13.51 17.17 7.20
CA TRP A 125 -14.83 16.57 7.06
C TRP A 125 -14.88 15.58 5.88
N THR A 126 -14.39 15.99 4.72
CA THR A 126 -14.30 15.12 3.53
C THR A 126 -13.43 13.89 3.80
N ALA A 127 -12.28 14.07 4.45
CA ALA A 127 -11.39 12.98 4.80
C ALA A 127 -12.03 11.98 5.78
N ARG A 128 -12.71 12.46 6.83
CA ARG A 128 -13.45 11.59 7.78
C ARG A 128 -14.49 10.74 7.05
N ASN A 129 -15.27 11.35 6.17
CA ASN A 129 -16.28 10.64 5.39
C ASN A 129 -15.65 9.60 4.45
N ALA A 130 -14.55 9.94 3.76
CA ALA A 130 -13.85 9.03 2.88
C ALA A 130 -13.22 7.84 3.64
N LEU A 131 -12.73 8.06 4.84
CA LEU A 131 -12.14 7.05 5.71
C LEU A 131 -13.19 6.00 6.15
N LEU A 132 -14.41 6.44 6.50
CA LEU A 132 -15.49 5.56 6.95
C LEU A 132 -16.18 4.81 5.81
N ARG A 133 -16.18 5.37 4.59
CA ARG A 133 -16.79 4.72 3.42
C ARG A 133 -16.09 3.40 3.12
N ARG A 134 -16.88 2.35 2.90
CA ARG A 134 -16.38 1.08 2.36
C ARG A 134 -16.22 1.28 0.86
N GLN A 135 -14.99 1.27 0.34
CA GLN A 135 -14.81 1.26 -1.12
C GLN A 135 -15.29 -0.08 -1.65
N VAL A 136 -16.25 -0.04 -2.58
CA VAL A 136 -16.66 -1.18 -3.38
C VAL A 136 -15.83 -1.13 -4.66
N PRO A 137 -14.98 -2.14 -4.96
CA PRO A 137 -14.22 -2.19 -6.20
C PRO A 137 -15.12 -1.95 -7.41
N ALA A 138 -14.66 -1.21 -8.42
CA ALA A 138 -15.47 -0.85 -9.59
C ALA A 138 -16.11 -2.07 -10.28
N VAL A 139 -15.39 -3.20 -10.34
CA VAL A 139 -15.90 -4.48 -10.87
C VAL A 139 -17.13 -4.99 -10.11
N LEU A 140 -17.22 -4.73 -8.80
CA LEU A 140 -18.34 -5.16 -7.95
C LEU A 140 -19.44 -4.10 -7.85
N GLN A 141 -19.29 -2.92 -8.46
CA GLN A 141 -20.31 -1.88 -8.44
C GLN A 141 -21.53 -2.22 -9.31
N PHE A 142 -21.36 -3.13 -10.27
CA PHE A 142 -22.41 -3.56 -11.22
C PHE A 142 -23.22 -4.77 -10.75
N LEU A 143 -22.91 -5.38 -9.60
CA LEU A 143 -23.64 -6.54 -9.05
C LEU A 143 -24.79 -6.12 -8.11
N LYS A 144 -25.49 -5.02 -8.43
CA LYS A 144 -26.62 -4.53 -7.64
C LYS A 144 -27.95 -4.96 -8.24
#